data_AF-A0A151MI71-F1
#
_entry.id   AF-A0A151MI71-F1
#
_cell.length_a   1.000
_cell.length_b   1.000
_cell.length_c   1.000
_cell.angle_alpha   90.00
_cell.angle_beta   90.00
_cell.angle_gamma   90.00
#
_symmetry.space_group_name_H-M   'P 1'
#
loop_
_entity.id
_entity.type
_entity.pdbx_description
1 polymer ?
#
loop_
_entity_poly.entity_id
_entity_poly.type
_entity_poly.pdbx_seq_one_letter_code
_entity_poly.pdbx_strand_id
1 'polypeptide(L)'
;MEDPDMAASATAQPVPMTAADVLGQNLQALTQILDSQQQMFDRQQEWLRRSQVSFKMTKMTKNDDPEAYIKAFERHALMTGLPQDYWAS
;
A
#
# COMPACT_ATOMS: atom_id res chain seq x y z
N MET A 1 31.23 41.95 9.98
CA MET A 1 31.38 41.07 11.15
C MET A 1 30.57 39.83 10.82
N GLU A 2 31.19 38.83 10.21
CA GLU A 2 30.54 37.55 9.98
C GLU A 2 30.34 36.82 11.31
N ASP A 3 29.14 36.27 11.47
CA ASP A 3 28.72 35.48 12.61
C ASP A 3 29.60 34.21 12.72
N PRO A 4 30.37 34.03 13.82
CA PRO A 4 31.26 32.89 13.99
C PRO A 4 30.52 31.54 14.18
N ASP A 5 29.19 31.55 14.30
CA ASP A 5 28.40 30.33 14.57
C ASP A 5 28.09 29.51 13.31
N MET A 6 28.13 30.12 12.12
CA MET A 6 27.86 29.43 10.84
C MET A 6 29.01 28.51 10.36
N ALA A 7 30.23 28.73 10.86
CA ALA A 7 31.38 27.90 10.50
C ALA A 7 31.40 26.55 11.24
N ALA A 8 30.80 26.50 12.44
CA ALA A 8 30.73 25.28 13.25
C ALA A 8 29.74 24.24 12.66
N SER A 9 28.69 24.71 11.97
CA SER A 9 27.68 23.85 11.35
C SER A 9 28.14 23.24 10.02
N ALA A 10 29.22 23.77 9.43
CA ALA A 10 29.76 23.31 8.14
C ALA A 10 30.79 22.17 8.26
N THR A 11 31.30 21.90 9.47
CA THR A 11 32.39 20.93 9.72
C THR A 11 31.96 19.71 10.55
N ALA A 12 30.67 19.42 10.64
CA ALA A 12 30.22 18.11 11.14
C ALA A 12 30.54 17.04 10.07
N GLN A 13 31.77 16.55 10.08
CA GLN A 13 32.16 15.35 9.33
C GLN A 13 31.21 14.21 9.73
N PRO A 14 30.59 13.50 8.76
CA PRO A 14 29.76 12.35 9.10
C PRO A 14 30.61 11.36 9.87
N VAL A 15 30.12 10.92 11.04
CA VAL A 15 30.78 9.88 11.82
C VAL A 15 30.97 8.68 10.90
N PRO A 16 32.20 8.17 10.72
CA PRO A 16 32.43 7.00 9.87
C PRO A 16 31.62 5.83 10.43
N MET A 17 30.60 5.39 9.69
CA MET A 17 29.88 4.18 10.08
C MET A 17 30.80 2.99 9.98
N THR A 18 30.83 2.20 11.04
CA THR A 18 31.56 0.94 11.02
C THR A 18 30.80 -0.08 10.17
N ALA A 19 31.48 -1.13 9.72
CA ALA A 19 30.84 -2.23 9.01
C ALA A 19 29.71 -2.89 9.85
N ALA A 20 29.84 -2.86 11.18
CA ALA A 20 28.82 -3.36 12.10
C ALA A 20 27.56 -2.47 12.10
N ASP A 21 27.72 -1.15 12.03
CA ASP A 21 26.60 -0.21 11.95
C ASP A 21 25.82 -0.39 10.65
N VAL A 22 26.53 -0.53 9.52
CA VAL A 22 25.92 -0.78 8.20
C VAL A 22 25.18 -2.12 8.18
N LEU A 23 25.73 -3.15 8.82
CA LEU A 23 25.06 -4.45 8.94
C LEU A 23 23.79 -4.35 9.78
N GLY A 24 23.85 -3.66 10.93
CA GLY A 24 22.70 -3.43 11.80
C GLY A 24 21.57 -2.66 11.10
N GLN A 25 21.92 -1.62 10.34
CA GLN A 25 20.96 -0.84 9.57
C GLN A 25 20.29 -1.65 8.46
N ASN A 26 21.05 -2.49 7.75
CA ASN A 26 20.48 -3.34 6.71
C ASN A 26 19.50 -4.36 7.30
N LEU A 27 19.84 -5.00 8.42
CA LEU A 27 18.93 -5.91 9.11
C LEU A 27 17.65 -5.20 9.53
N GLN A 28 17.76 -3.99 10.07
CA GLN A 28 16.59 -3.19 10.44
C GLN A 28 15.73 -2.81 9.22
N ALA A 29 16.34 -2.44 8.10
CA ALA A 29 15.63 -2.11 6.86
C ALA A 29 14.89 -3.33 6.30
N LEU A 30 15.52 -4.51 6.31
CA LEU A 30 14.89 -5.76 5.87
C LEU A 30 13.68 -6.13 6.72
N THR A 31 13.77 -5.96 8.05
CA THR A 31 12.62 -6.16 8.95
C THR A 31 11.47 -5.21 8.60
N GLN A 32 11.76 -3.92 8.39
CA GLN A 32 10.72 -2.95 8.02
C GLN A 32 10.06 -3.26 6.67
N ILE A 33 10.83 -3.75 5.70
CA ILE A 33 10.28 -4.18 4.40
C ILE A 33 9.33 -5.35 4.60
N LEU A 34 9.72 -6.35 5.39
CA LEU A 34 8.88 -7.51 5.66
C LEU A 34 7.60 -7.13 6.40
N ASP A 35 7.69 -6.28 7.42
CA ASP A 35 6.53 -5.78 8.17
C ASP A 35 5.58 -4.97 7.28
N SER A 36 6.14 -4.15 6.38
CA SER A 36 5.35 -3.36 5.43
C SER A 36 4.61 -4.25 4.43
N GLN A 37 5.27 -5.31 3.94
CA GLN A 37 4.65 -6.30 3.06
C GLN A 37 3.54 -7.08 3.77
N GLN A 38 3.77 -7.52 5.01
CA GLN A 38 2.76 -8.21 5.80
C GLN A 38 1.53 -7.32 6.04
N GLN A 39 1.73 -6.06 6.46
CA GLN A 39 0.62 -5.14 6.64
C GLN A 39 -0.16 -4.88 5.35
N MET A 40 0.53 -4.82 4.21
CA MET A 40 -0.13 -4.65 2.91
C MET A 40 -0.99 -5.88 2.58
N PHE A 41 -0.48 -7.08 2.82
CA PHE A 41 -1.23 -8.32 2.64
C PHE A 41 -2.46 -8.39 3.55
N ASP A 42 -2.28 -8.07 4.84
CA ASP A 42 -3.38 -8.06 5.82
C ASP A 42 -4.45 -7.04 5.43
N ARG A 43 -4.05 -5.86 4.95
CA ARG A 43 -4.97 -4.84 4.43
C ARG A 43 -5.74 -5.33 3.21
N GLN A 44 -5.08 -6.00 2.26
CA GLN A 44 -5.72 -6.59 1.08
C GLN A 44 -6.69 -7.70 1.45
N GLN A 45 -6.34 -8.55 2.42
CA GLN A 45 -7.21 -9.64 2.87
C GLN A 45 -8.42 -9.11 3.65
N GLU A 46 -8.22 -8.12 4.52
CA GLU A 46 -9.31 -7.43 5.22
C GLU A 46 -10.26 -6.75 4.21
N TRP A 47 -9.68 -6.07 3.22
CA TRP A 47 -10.41 -5.45 2.12
C TRP A 47 -11.26 -6.49 1.38
N LEU A 48 -10.66 -7.62 0.99
CA LEU A 48 -11.37 -8.70 0.31
C LEU A 48 -12.49 -9.25 1.19
N ARG A 49 -12.24 -9.48 2.48
CA ARG A 49 -13.25 -9.98 3.42
C ARG A 49 -14.44 -9.03 3.53
N ARG A 50 -14.19 -7.73 3.68
CA ARG A 50 -15.26 -6.71 3.73
C ARG A 50 -16.00 -6.58 2.40
N SER A 51 -15.28 -6.68 1.28
CA SER A 51 -15.87 -6.64 -0.05
C SER A 51 -16.81 -7.82 -0.27
N GLN A 52 -16.45 -9.03 0.15
CA GLN A 52 -17.29 -10.23 0.04
C GLN A 52 -18.56 -10.13 0.89
N VAL A 53 -18.46 -9.62 2.13
CA VAL A 53 -19.63 -9.42 3.00
C VAL A 53 -20.57 -8.36 2.42
N SER A 54 -20.02 -7.34 1.74
CA SER A 54 -20.80 -6.26 1.11
C SER A 54 -21.32 -6.64 -0.28
N PHE A 55 -20.60 -7.51 -1.00
CA PHE A 55 -20.92 -7.95 -2.36
C PHE A 55 -21.77 -9.21 -2.34
N LYS A 56 -23.04 -9.06 -1.94
CA LYS A 56 -24.03 -10.11 -2.13
C LYS A 56 -24.79 -9.87 -3.44
N MET A 57 -24.07 -9.89 -4.56
CA MET A 57 -24.70 -9.70 -5.86
C MET A 57 -25.55 -10.92 -6.20
N THR A 58 -26.83 -10.72 -6.46
CA THR A 58 -27.71 -11.79 -6.95
C THR A 58 -27.14 -12.35 -8.24
N LYS A 59 -27.15 -13.67 -8.41
CA LYS A 59 -26.66 -14.31 -9.64
C LYS A 59 -27.46 -13.80 -10.83
N MET A 60 -26.79 -13.36 -11.90
CA MET A 60 -27.49 -12.94 -13.12
C MET A 60 -28.39 -14.06 -13.64
N THR A 61 -29.65 -13.74 -13.86
CA THR A 61 -30.66 -14.63 -14.42
C THR A 61 -30.93 -14.25 -15.87
N LYS A 62 -31.58 -15.14 -16.64
CA LYS A 62 -31.93 -14.88 -18.04
C LYS A 62 -32.91 -13.71 -18.23
N ASN A 63 -33.54 -13.25 -17.15
CA ASN A 63 -34.53 -12.17 -17.16
C ASN A 63 -33.93 -10.82 -16.77
N ASP A 64 -32.69 -10.81 -16.29
CA ASP A 64 -32.01 -9.58 -15.88
C ASP A 64 -31.43 -8.87 -17.09
N ASP A 65 -31.48 -7.53 -17.09
CA ASP A 65 -30.80 -6.72 -18.09
C ASP A 65 -29.27 -6.87 -17.93
N PRO A 66 -28.56 -7.39 -18.94
CA PRO A 66 -27.12 -7.59 -18.88
C PRO A 66 -26.36 -6.29 -18.60
N GLU A 67 -26.82 -5.16 -19.15
CA GLU A 67 -26.10 -3.91 -19.01
C GLU A 67 -26.27 -3.29 -17.62
N ALA A 68 -27.48 -3.34 -17.05
CA ALA A 68 -27.72 -2.96 -15.67
C ALA A 68 -26.94 -3.84 -14.68
N TYR A 69 -26.85 -5.16 -14.94
CA TYR A 69 -26.07 -6.08 -14.13
C TYR A 69 -24.59 -5.70 -14.11
N ILE A 70 -23.99 -5.47 -15.29
CA ILE A 70 -22.58 -5.06 -15.40
C ILE A 70 -22.35 -3.72 -14.69
N LYS A 71 -23.20 -2.70 -14.90
CA LYS A 71 -23.03 -1.39 -14.21
C LYS A 71 -23.13 -1.49 -12.69
N ALA A 72 -23.99 -2.37 -12.17
CA ALA A 72 -24.08 -2.61 -10.74
C ALA A 72 -22.81 -3.29 -10.20
N PHE A 73 -22.23 -4.21 -10.97
CA PHE A 73 -20.94 -4.85 -10.65
C PHE A 73 -19.81 -3.82 -10.63
N GLU A 74 -19.68 -3.01 -11.67
CA GLU A 74 -18.64 -1.99 -11.80
C GLU A 74 -18.69 -0.97 -10.65
N ARG A 75 -19.88 -0.47 -10.33
CA ARG A 75 -20.06 0.43 -9.18
C ARG A 75 -19.64 -0.22 -7.87
N HIS A 76 -19.99 -1.49 -7.66
CA HIS A 76 -19.61 -2.19 -6.45
C HIS A 76 -18.12 -2.51 -6.39
N ALA A 77 -17.51 -2.89 -7.51
CA ALA A 77 -16.07 -3.07 -7.65
C ALA A 77 -15.33 -1.77 -7.30
N LEU A 78 -15.77 -0.63 -7.85
CA LEU A 78 -15.19 0.69 -7.55
C LEU A 78 -15.40 1.10 -6.09
N MET A 79 -16.60 0.92 -5.53
CA MET A 79 -16.91 1.26 -4.13
C MET A 79 -16.15 0.39 -3.14
N THR A 80 -15.99 -0.90 -3.45
CA THR A 80 -15.21 -1.79 -2.61
C THR A 80 -13.74 -1.45 -2.73
N GLY A 81 -13.24 -0.98 -3.88
CA GLY A 81 -11.84 -0.58 -4.10
C GLY A 81 -11.08 -1.58 -4.98
N LEU A 82 -11.79 -2.39 -5.76
CA LEU A 82 -11.20 -3.29 -6.75
C LEU A 82 -10.70 -2.42 -7.91
N PRO A 83 -9.38 -2.35 -8.15
CA PRO A 83 -8.83 -1.53 -9.23
C PRO A 83 -9.44 -1.92 -10.57
N GLN A 84 -9.78 -0.92 -11.39
CA GLN A 84 -10.40 -1.13 -12.70
C GLN A 84 -9.53 -1.99 -13.62
N ASP A 85 -8.21 -1.85 -13.51
CA ASP A 85 -7.20 -2.60 -14.26
C ASP A 85 -7.30 -4.13 -14.05
N TYR A 86 -7.98 -4.59 -13.00
CA TYR A 86 -8.13 -6.01 -12.68
C TYR A 86 -9.30 -6.69 -13.40
N TRP A 87 -10.22 -5.93 -14.00
CA TRP A 87 -11.45 -6.46 -14.62
C TRP A 87 -11.84 -5.82 -15.95
N ALA A 88 -11.19 -4.73 -16.38
CA ALA A 88 -11.52 -4.00 -17.61
C ALA A 88 -10.70 -4.42 -18.85
N SER A 89 -10.23 -5.68 -18.93
CA SER A 89 -9.55 -6.23 -20.13
C SER A 89 -10.52 -6.79 -21.17
#